data_AF-A0A414VYX9-F1
#
_entry.id   AF-A0A414VYX9-F1
#
_cell.length_a   1.000
_cell.length_b   1.000
_cell.length_c   1.000
_cell.angle_alpha   90.00
_cell.angle_beta   90.00
_cell.angle_gamma   90.00
#
_symmetry.space_group_name_H-M   'P 1'
#
loop_
_entity.id
_entity.type
_entity.pdbx_description
1 polymer ?
#
loop_
_entity_poly.entity_id
_entity_poly.type
_entity_poly.pdbx_seq_one_letter_code
_entity_poly.pdbx_strand_id
1 'polypeptide(L)'
;MQEEVNQKVISLSIQGVKITASVLKAALRKFLEMDNRRKQKATQVKMAEKTGRAQEKGREKARKKIEKKKPHGKQTIKQLNAQGVQLSNLKITDENIKSFDRVARKYGIDYSLKKEVGADPPKYLVFFKAKDVDVMTAAFREYAGVELKKKQVKKPSVRKKLQKSVERKAKHRQRVKQRQKSRGQER
;
A
#
# COMPACT_ATOMS: atom_id res chain seq x y z
N MET A 1 43.86 -3.50 -55.14
CA MET A 1 42.83 -3.74 -54.10
C MET A 1 43.35 -4.87 -53.23
N GLN A 2 43.75 -4.58 -52.00
CA GLN A 2 44.28 -5.57 -51.06
C GLN A 2 43.09 -6.33 -50.46
N GLU A 3 43.00 -7.63 -50.74
CA GLU A 3 42.09 -8.53 -50.03
C GLU A 3 42.62 -8.69 -48.59
N GLU A 4 41.92 -8.11 -47.62
CA GLU A 4 42.11 -8.44 -46.21
C GLU A 4 41.69 -9.91 -46.01
N VAL A 5 42.67 -10.81 -46.10
CA VAL A 5 42.49 -12.22 -45.75
C VAL A 5 42.38 -12.29 -44.23
N ASN A 6 41.16 -12.24 -43.72
CA ASN A 6 40.88 -12.33 -42.29
C ASN A 6 41.22 -13.75 -41.78
N GLN A 7 42.44 -13.93 -41.27
CA GLN A 7 42.93 -15.21 -40.78
C GLN A 7 42.25 -15.59 -39.47
N LYS A 8 41.32 -16.55 -39.54
CA LYS A 8 40.73 -17.21 -38.37
C LYS A 8 41.45 -18.53 -38.13
N VAL A 9 42.28 -18.57 -37.09
CA VAL A 9 42.94 -19.79 -36.63
C VAL A 9 41.96 -20.61 -35.79
N ILE A 10 41.81 -21.90 -36.11
CA ILE A 10 40.92 -22.83 -35.40
C ILE A 10 41.73 -24.06 -34.98
N SER A 11 41.72 -24.37 -33.69
CA SER A 11 42.37 -25.57 -33.14
C SER A 11 41.38 -26.74 -33.12
N LEU A 12 41.70 -27.83 -33.83
CA LEU A 12 40.90 -29.05 -33.87
C LEU A 12 41.77 -30.26 -33.50
N SER A 13 41.40 -30.96 -32.43
CA SER A 13 42.05 -32.21 -32.00
C SER A 13 41.27 -33.42 -32.53
N ILE A 14 41.95 -34.32 -33.22
CA ILE A 14 41.36 -35.56 -33.74
C ILE A 14 42.16 -36.73 -33.16
N GLN A 15 41.48 -37.60 -32.40
CA GLN A 15 42.09 -38.79 -31.83
C GLN A 15 41.85 -39.98 -32.76
N GLY A 16 42.92 -40.65 -33.20
CA GLY A 16 42.83 -41.81 -34.07
C GLY A 16 44.19 -42.42 -34.39
N VAL A 17 44.20 -43.67 -34.86
CA VAL A 17 45.43 -44.44 -35.16
C VAL A 17 45.99 -44.10 -36.54
N LYS A 18 45.14 -43.78 -37.53
CA LYS A 18 45.52 -43.28 -38.86
C LYS A 18 44.60 -42.13 -39.25
N ILE A 19 45.18 -40.96 -39.55
CA ILE A 19 44.44 -39.80 -40.05
C ILE A 19 44.39 -39.88 -41.57
N THR A 20 43.28 -40.37 -42.11
CA THR A 20 43.01 -40.37 -43.55
C THR A 20 42.19 -39.13 -43.93
N ALA A 21 42.20 -38.77 -45.22
CA ALA A 21 41.45 -37.61 -45.72
C ALA A 21 39.94 -37.68 -45.41
N SER A 22 39.35 -38.87 -45.38
CA SER A 22 37.95 -39.08 -45.02
C SER A 22 37.67 -38.77 -43.55
N VAL A 23 38.58 -39.13 -42.65
CA VAL A 23 38.50 -38.82 -41.20
C VAL A 23 38.60 -37.31 -40.98
N LEU A 24 39.55 -36.64 -41.64
CA LEU A 24 39.69 -35.18 -41.58
C LEU A 24 38.45 -34.46 -42.11
N LYS A 25 37.92 -34.87 -43.27
CA LYS A 25 36.70 -34.32 -43.88
C LYS A 25 35.47 -34.49 -42.98
N ALA A 26 35.34 -35.65 -42.34
CA ALA A 26 34.25 -35.91 -41.39
C ALA A 26 34.38 -35.06 -40.12
N ALA A 27 35.60 -34.88 -39.60
CA ALA A 27 35.86 -34.06 -38.42
C ALA A 27 35.52 -32.58 -38.68
N LEU A 28 35.93 -32.03 -39.82
CA LEU A 28 35.61 -30.65 -40.22
C LEU A 28 34.10 -30.45 -40.44
N ARG A 29 33.40 -31.41 -41.07
CA ARG A 29 31.93 -31.36 -41.22
C ARG A 29 31.22 -31.33 -39.87
N LYS A 30 31.60 -32.21 -38.93
CA LYS A 30 31.03 -32.23 -37.57
C LYS A 30 31.28 -30.91 -36.84
N PHE A 31 32.48 -30.33 -36.97
CA PHE A 31 32.80 -29.05 -36.36
C PHE A 31 31.88 -27.92 -36.87
N LEU A 32 31.69 -27.82 -38.20
CA LEU A 32 30.83 -26.82 -38.81
C LEU A 32 29.34 -27.00 -38.42
N GLU A 33 28.85 -28.24 -38.38
CA GLU A 33 27.50 -28.54 -37.92
C GLU A 33 27.29 -28.15 -36.46
N MET A 34 28.27 -28.44 -35.59
CA MET A 34 28.22 -28.04 -34.19
C MET A 34 28.23 -26.51 -34.00
N ASP A 35 29.02 -25.78 -34.78
CA ASP A 35 29.05 -24.32 -34.75
C ASP A 35 27.72 -23.70 -35.22
N ASN A 36 27.17 -24.21 -36.33
CA ASN A 36 25.86 -23.80 -36.83
C ASN A 36 24.74 -24.10 -35.84
N ARG A 37 24.77 -25.26 -35.17
CA ARG A 37 23.79 -25.64 -34.14
C ARG A 37 23.92 -24.78 -32.88
N ARG A 38 25.13 -24.37 -32.49
CA ARG A 38 25.35 -23.39 -31.39
C ARG A 38 24.76 -22.03 -31.74
N LYS A 39 25.02 -21.52 -32.95
CA LYS A 39 24.45 -20.25 -33.42
C LYS A 39 22.92 -20.30 -33.44
N GLN A 40 22.32 -21.35 -34.00
CA GLN A 40 20.86 -21.51 -34.01
C GLN A 40 20.25 -21.60 -32.61
N LYS A 41 20.86 -22.36 -31.69
CA LYS A 41 20.41 -22.42 -30.28
C LYS A 41 20.51 -21.08 -29.58
N ALA A 42 21.59 -20.33 -29.76
CA ALA A 42 21.75 -19.01 -29.16
C ALA A 42 20.69 -18.01 -29.66
N THR A 43 20.35 -18.05 -30.95
CA THR A 43 19.29 -17.20 -31.52
C THR A 43 17.91 -17.61 -31.01
N GLN A 44 17.61 -18.92 -30.94
CA GLN A 44 16.35 -19.41 -30.41
C GLN A 44 16.16 -19.08 -28.93
N VAL A 45 17.20 -19.22 -28.09
CA VAL A 45 17.15 -18.85 -26.67
C VAL A 45 16.90 -17.35 -26.50
N LYS A 46 17.59 -16.48 -27.27
CA LYS A 46 17.34 -15.03 -27.22
C LYS A 46 15.93 -14.65 -27.66
N MET A 47 15.36 -15.36 -28.65
CA MET A 47 13.99 -15.13 -29.09
C MET A 47 12.97 -15.63 -28.06
N ALA A 48 13.22 -16.78 -27.43
CA ALA A 48 12.40 -17.34 -26.35
C ALA A 48 12.41 -16.48 -25.07
N GLU A 49 13.55 -15.91 -24.69
CA GLU A 49 13.63 -14.97 -23.56
C GLU A 49 12.89 -13.66 -23.84
N LYS A 50 12.96 -13.15 -25.08
CA LYS A 50 12.24 -11.93 -25.49
C LYS A 50 10.73 -12.15 -25.53
N THR A 51 10.26 -13.27 -26.07
CA THR A 51 8.82 -13.61 -26.07
C THR A 51 8.32 -13.92 -24.66
N GLY A 52 9.10 -14.61 -23.83
CA GLY A 52 8.77 -14.86 -22.41
C GLY A 52 8.60 -13.58 -21.60
N ARG A 53 9.57 -12.65 -21.66
CA ARG A 53 9.47 -11.34 -20.98
C ARG A 53 8.31 -10.48 -21.49
N ALA A 54 8.00 -10.52 -22.78
CA ALA A 54 6.87 -9.77 -23.34
C ALA A 54 5.52 -10.34 -22.86
N GLN A 55 5.39 -11.67 -22.84
CA GLN A 55 4.19 -12.37 -22.37
C GLN A 55 3.97 -12.17 -20.86
N GLU A 56 5.04 -12.20 -20.07
CA GLU A 56 5.00 -11.94 -18.63
C GLU A 56 4.59 -10.50 -18.31
N LYS A 57 5.16 -9.51 -19.00
CA LYS A 57 4.73 -8.10 -18.90
C LYS A 57 3.27 -7.90 -19.31
N GLY A 58 2.79 -8.63 -20.33
CA GLY A 58 1.38 -8.62 -20.75
C GLY A 58 0.45 -9.19 -19.67
N ARG A 59 0.82 -10.34 -19.08
CA ARG A 59 0.09 -10.96 -17.97
C ARG A 59 0.05 -10.08 -16.72
N GLU A 60 1.16 -9.44 -16.37
CA GLU A 60 1.22 -8.54 -15.22
C GLU A 60 0.32 -7.29 -15.42
N LYS A 61 0.34 -6.69 -16.61
CA LYS A 61 -0.58 -5.59 -16.97
C LYS A 61 -2.04 -6.04 -16.93
N ALA A 62 -2.36 -7.26 -17.37
CA ALA A 62 -3.70 -7.83 -17.28
C ALA A 62 -4.14 -8.05 -15.83
N ARG A 63 -3.25 -8.61 -14.98
CA ARG A 63 -3.51 -8.76 -13.53
C ARG A 63 -3.78 -7.42 -12.86
N LYS A 64 -2.95 -6.41 -13.12
CA LYS A 64 -3.15 -5.04 -12.60
C LYS A 64 -4.46 -4.41 -13.07
N LYS A 65 -4.90 -4.66 -14.32
CA LYS A 65 -6.21 -4.21 -14.82
C LYS A 65 -7.39 -4.90 -14.11
N ILE A 66 -7.26 -6.19 -13.81
CA ILE A 66 -8.29 -6.94 -13.07
C ILE A 66 -8.38 -6.45 -11.62
N GLU A 67 -7.23 -6.17 -11.00
CA GLU A 67 -7.15 -5.66 -9.63
C GLU A 67 -7.80 -4.26 -9.50
N LYS A 68 -7.50 -3.34 -10.42
CA LYS A 68 -8.11 -1.99 -10.46
C LYS A 68 -9.62 -1.98 -10.68
N LYS A 69 -10.19 -3.04 -11.28
CA LYS A 69 -11.65 -3.17 -11.49
C LYS A 69 -12.38 -3.68 -10.26
N LYS A 70 -11.69 -4.23 -9.25
CA LYS A 70 -12.36 -4.66 -8.03
C LYS A 70 -12.92 -3.41 -7.34
N PRO A 71 -14.21 -3.39 -6.93
CA PRO A 71 -14.73 -2.28 -6.14
C PRO A 71 -13.96 -2.23 -4.81
N HIS A 72 -13.58 -1.05 -4.31
CA HIS A 72 -12.91 -0.89 -3.01
C HIS A 72 -13.77 0.01 -2.10
N GLY A 73 -13.70 -0.19 -0.79
CA GLY A 73 -14.44 0.57 0.20
C GLY A 73 -15.83 -0.02 0.49
N LYS A 74 -16.90 0.75 0.21
CA LYS A 74 -18.27 0.30 0.48
C LYS A 74 -18.64 -0.86 -0.45
N GLN A 75 -18.79 -2.05 0.11
CA GLN A 75 -19.19 -3.27 -0.59
C GLN A 75 -20.44 -3.88 0.04
N THR A 76 -21.15 -4.68 -0.73
CA THR A 76 -22.25 -5.49 -0.18
C THR A 76 -21.70 -6.67 0.62
N ILE A 77 -22.46 -7.17 1.60
CA ILE A 77 -22.09 -8.38 2.37
C ILE A 77 -21.81 -9.56 1.43
N LYS A 78 -22.57 -9.68 0.33
CA LYS A 78 -22.35 -10.71 -0.70
C LYS A 78 -20.99 -10.56 -1.39
N GLN A 79 -20.58 -9.34 -1.73
CA GLN A 79 -19.28 -9.06 -2.35
C GLN A 79 -18.10 -9.31 -1.40
N LEU A 80 -18.27 -9.03 -0.11
CA LEU A 80 -17.26 -9.35 0.90
C LEU A 80 -17.14 -10.87 1.10
N ASN A 81 -18.26 -11.58 1.20
CA ASN A 81 -18.28 -13.05 1.32
C ASN A 81 -17.75 -13.76 0.06
N ALA A 82 -18.02 -13.23 -1.14
CA ALA A 82 -17.53 -13.77 -2.40
C ALA A 82 -15.99 -13.79 -2.48
N GLN A 83 -15.30 -12.99 -1.67
CA GLN A 83 -13.83 -13.00 -1.57
C GLN A 83 -13.30 -14.17 -0.72
N GLY A 84 -14.18 -14.99 -0.14
CA GLY A 84 -13.80 -16.16 0.67
C GLY A 84 -13.16 -15.80 2.01
N VAL A 85 -13.38 -14.58 2.50
CA VAL A 85 -12.81 -14.08 3.77
C VAL A 85 -13.89 -14.06 4.84
N GLN A 86 -13.57 -14.52 6.04
CA GLN A 86 -14.46 -14.42 7.20
C GLN A 86 -14.75 -12.96 7.52
N LEU A 87 -16.00 -12.66 7.92
CA LEU A 87 -16.41 -11.31 8.28
C LEU A 87 -16.36 -11.11 9.79
N SER A 88 -15.93 -9.93 10.20
CA SER A 88 -16.00 -9.44 11.58
C SER A 88 -17.00 -8.31 11.67
N ASN A 89 -17.66 -8.22 12.83
CA ASN A 89 -18.77 -7.29 13.04
C ASN A 89 -18.41 -6.30 14.13
N LEU A 90 -18.64 -5.01 13.90
CA LEU A 90 -18.48 -3.97 14.92
C LEU A 90 -19.73 -3.10 15.00
N LYS A 91 -20.18 -2.81 16.22
CA LYS A 91 -21.32 -1.94 16.49
C LYS A 91 -20.88 -0.48 16.45
N ILE A 92 -21.62 0.34 15.70
CA ILE A 92 -21.40 1.79 15.55
C ILE A 92 -22.73 2.53 15.80
N THR A 93 -22.62 3.76 16.33
CA THR A 93 -23.73 4.70 16.55
C THR A 93 -23.97 5.60 15.32
N ASP A 94 -25.18 6.12 15.17
CA ASP A 94 -25.54 6.98 14.02
C ASP A 94 -24.66 8.25 13.90
N GLU A 95 -24.23 8.81 15.05
CA GLU A 95 -23.34 9.98 15.07
C GLU A 95 -21.98 9.73 14.41
N ASN A 96 -21.46 8.51 14.52
CA ASN A 96 -20.08 8.18 14.12
C ASN A 96 -20.00 7.54 12.72
N ILE A 97 -21.15 7.22 12.11
CA ILE A 97 -21.27 6.43 10.90
C ILE A 97 -20.67 7.11 9.65
N LYS A 98 -20.86 8.43 9.52
CA LYS A 98 -20.37 9.19 8.36
C LYS A 98 -18.86 9.36 8.41
N SER A 99 -18.33 9.61 9.60
CA SER A 99 -16.89 9.72 9.81
C SER A 99 -16.16 8.41 9.55
N PHE A 100 -16.81 7.29 9.88
CA PHE A 100 -16.28 5.96 9.67
C PHE A 100 -15.94 5.70 8.19
N ASP A 101 -16.81 6.10 7.24
CA ASP A 101 -16.55 5.92 5.80
C ASP A 101 -15.23 6.54 5.36
N ARG A 102 -14.92 7.74 5.86
CA ARG A 102 -13.67 8.43 5.51
C ARG A 102 -12.45 7.69 6.03
N VAL A 103 -12.54 7.16 7.25
CA VAL A 103 -11.44 6.42 7.87
C VAL A 103 -11.25 5.07 7.18
N ALA A 104 -12.31 4.31 6.93
CA ALA A 104 -12.24 3.05 6.22
C ALA A 104 -11.57 3.20 4.84
N ARG A 105 -11.92 4.25 4.08
CA ARG A 105 -11.26 4.55 2.80
C ARG A 105 -9.79 4.91 2.94
N LYS A 106 -9.41 5.68 3.97
CA LYS A 106 -8.02 6.06 4.24
C LYS A 106 -7.14 4.83 4.48
N TYR A 107 -7.69 3.84 5.15
CA TYR A 107 -7.01 2.59 5.49
C TYR A 107 -7.26 1.45 4.47
N GLY A 108 -8.02 1.70 3.39
CA GLY A 108 -8.30 0.71 2.36
C GLY A 108 -9.18 -0.47 2.82
N ILE A 109 -9.99 -0.28 3.86
CA ILE A 109 -10.84 -1.33 4.44
C ILE A 109 -12.11 -1.43 3.60
N ASP A 110 -12.39 -2.63 3.09
CA ASP A 110 -13.68 -2.93 2.48
C ASP A 110 -14.71 -3.28 3.56
N TYR A 111 -15.87 -2.65 3.52
CA TYR A 111 -16.88 -2.82 4.55
C TYR A 111 -18.30 -2.72 4.02
N SER A 112 -19.23 -3.30 4.78
CA SER A 112 -20.68 -3.21 4.57
C SER A 112 -21.35 -2.67 5.82
N LEU A 113 -22.37 -1.84 5.63
CA LEU A 113 -23.15 -1.25 6.70
C LEU A 113 -24.53 -1.91 6.74
N LYS A 114 -24.93 -2.44 7.90
CA LYS A 114 -26.26 -2.97 8.13
C LYS A 114 -26.91 -2.25 9.31
N LYS A 115 -28.16 -1.84 9.15
CA LYS A 115 -28.97 -1.30 10.24
C LYS A 115 -29.63 -2.46 10.99
N GLU A 116 -29.53 -2.47 12.31
CA GLU A 116 -30.33 -3.36 13.14
C GLU A 116 -31.72 -2.75 13.32
N VAL A 117 -32.74 -3.52 12.98
CA VAL A 117 -34.14 -3.13 13.11
C VAL A 117 -34.63 -3.72 14.43
N GLY A 118 -34.92 -2.88 15.42
CA GLY A 118 -35.41 -3.33 16.74
C GLY A 118 -34.77 -2.66 17.95
N ALA A 119 -33.82 -1.73 17.76
CA ALA A 119 -33.29 -0.90 18.83
C ALA A 119 -33.69 0.56 18.60
N ASP A 120 -34.33 1.17 19.59
CA ASP A 120 -34.44 2.63 19.74
C ASP A 120 -33.38 3.06 20.76
N PRO A 121 -32.31 3.80 20.39
CA PRO A 121 -31.97 4.35 19.07
C PRO A 121 -31.36 3.31 18.09
N PRO A 122 -31.45 3.58 16.76
CA PRO A 122 -30.98 2.65 15.73
C PRO A 122 -29.48 2.41 15.83
N LYS A 123 -29.10 1.12 15.91
CA LYS A 123 -27.71 0.67 15.94
C LYS A 123 -27.31 0.17 14.57
N TYR A 124 -26.08 0.51 14.16
CA TYR A 124 -25.52 0.05 12.90
C TYR A 124 -24.41 -0.96 13.17
N LEU A 125 -24.37 -2.03 12.37
CA LEU A 125 -23.29 -2.98 12.34
C LEU A 125 -22.47 -2.76 11.08
N VAL A 126 -21.17 -2.66 11.26
CA VAL A 126 -20.20 -2.70 10.17
C VAL A 126 -19.66 -4.10 10.07
N PHE A 127 -19.81 -4.68 8.88
CA PHE A 127 -19.21 -5.94 8.47
C PHE A 127 -17.96 -5.62 7.67
N PHE A 128 -16.82 -6.15 8.07
CA PHE A 128 -15.54 -5.97 7.37
C PHE A 128 -14.77 -7.29 7.38
N LYS A 129 -13.69 -7.39 6.61
CA LYS A 129 -12.89 -8.62 6.55
C LYS A 129 -12.16 -8.84 7.88
N ALA A 130 -12.15 -10.08 8.37
CA ALA A 130 -11.47 -10.44 9.62
C ALA A 130 -9.95 -10.19 9.59
N LYS A 131 -9.34 -10.15 8.40
CA LYS A 131 -7.92 -9.77 8.24
C LYS A 131 -7.64 -8.32 8.64
N ASP A 132 -8.64 -7.46 8.52
CA ASP A 132 -8.47 -6.00 8.69
C ASP A 132 -8.81 -5.54 10.12
N VAL A 133 -8.95 -6.46 11.10
CA VAL A 133 -9.32 -6.13 12.49
C VAL A 133 -8.33 -5.18 13.16
N ASP A 134 -7.03 -5.40 12.98
CA ASP A 134 -6.00 -4.55 13.59
C ASP A 134 -5.95 -3.16 12.92
N VAL A 135 -6.07 -3.14 11.59
CA VAL A 135 -6.12 -1.90 10.80
C VAL A 135 -7.35 -1.09 11.18
N MET A 136 -8.49 -1.76 11.34
CA MET A 136 -9.75 -1.18 11.79
C MET A 136 -9.63 -0.59 13.19
N THR A 137 -8.98 -1.30 14.11
CA THR A 137 -8.75 -0.83 15.48
C THR A 137 -7.84 0.40 15.51
N ALA A 138 -6.77 0.40 14.71
CA ALA A 138 -5.88 1.56 14.57
C ALA A 138 -6.61 2.78 13.98
N ALA A 139 -7.43 2.55 12.96
CA ALA A 139 -8.33 3.54 12.36
C ALA A 139 -9.26 4.18 13.39
N PHE A 140 -9.90 3.37 14.25
CA PHE A 140 -10.76 3.88 15.32
C PHE A 140 -10.01 4.71 16.34
N ARG A 141 -8.79 4.29 16.71
CA ARG A 141 -7.94 5.04 17.65
C ARG A 141 -7.58 6.41 17.06
N GLU A 142 -7.25 6.49 15.77
CA GLU A 142 -6.99 7.78 15.10
C GLU A 142 -8.24 8.66 15.12
N TYR A 143 -9.40 8.08 14.79
CA TYR A 143 -10.67 8.80 14.80
C TYR A 143 -11.01 9.38 16.17
N ALA A 144 -10.95 8.55 17.23
CA ALA A 144 -11.20 8.99 18.59
C ALA A 144 -10.25 10.13 19.01
N GLY A 145 -8.97 10.05 18.62
CA GLY A 145 -8.02 11.14 18.82
C GLY A 145 -8.40 12.45 18.10
N VAL A 146 -8.90 12.35 16.87
CA VAL A 146 -9.39 13.51 16.09
C VAL A 146 -10.67 14.09 16.68
N GLU A 147 -11.62 13.25 17.12
CA GLU A 147 -12.84 13.70 17.80
C GLU A 147 -12.53 14.41 19.12
N LEU A 148 -11.63 13.86 19.94
CA LEU A 148 -11.20 14.49 21.18
C LEU A 148 -10.59 15.86 20.89
N LYS A 149 -9.71 15.96 19.88
CA LYS A 149 -9.17 17.25 19.44
C LYS A 149 -10.27 18.20 18.97
N LYS A 150 -11.23 17.76 18.15
CA LYS A 150 -12.35 18.63 17.72
C LYS A 150 -13.22 19.10 18.89
N LYS A 151 -13.51 18.23 19.85
CA LYS A 151 -14.29 18.55 21.06
C LYS A 151 -13.50 19.49 21.98
N GLN A 152 -12.19 19.31 22.13
CA GLN A 152 -11.29 20.19 22.89
C GLN A 152 -11.07 21.55 22.21
N VAL A 153 -10.99 21.57 20.87
CA VAL A 153 -10.84 22.77 20.03
C VAL A 153 -12.17 23.51 19.85
N LYS A 154 -13.23 23.16 20.59
CA LYS A 154 -14.39 24.07 20.79
C LYS A 154 -13.86 25.36 21.41
N LYS A 155 -13.47 26.30 20.53
CA LYS A 155 -12.88 27.59 20.87
C LYS A 155 -13.79 28.23 21.92
N PRO A 156 -13.26 28.68 23.08
CA PRO A 156 -14.10 29.24 24.12
C PRO A 156 -14.90 30.39 23.51
N SER A 157 -16.22 30.32 23.67
CA SER A 157 -17.16 31.34 23.18
C SER A 157 -16.69 32.73 23.60
N VAL A 158 -16.96 33.74 22.77
CA VAL A 158 -16.60 35.15 23.03
C VAL A 158 -17.06 35.57 24.42
N ARG A 159 -18.26 35.16 24.84
CA ARG A 159 -18.79 35.42 26.20
C ARG A 159 -17.93 34.81 27.31
N LYS A 160 -17.46 33.57 27.12
CA LYS A 160 -16.60 32.86 28.08
C LYS A 160 -15.19 33.44 28.11
N LYS A 161 -14.69 33.95 26.98
CA LYS A 161 -13.43 34.73 26.93
C LYS A 161 -13.58 36.06 27.66
N LEU A 162 -14.68 36.78 27.44
CA LEU A 162 -14.98 38.05 28.12
C LEU A 162 -15.07 37.87 29.64
N GLN A 163 -15.80 36.87 30.13
CA GLN A 163 -15.88 36.55 31.56
C GLN A 163 -14.49 36.29 32.16
N LYS A 164 -13.65 35.47 31.51
CA LYS A 164 -12.27 35.24 31.96
C LYS A 164 -11.44 36.52 32.00
N SER A 165 -11.62 37.44 31.05
CA SER A 165 -10.93 38.74 31.05
C SER A 165 -11.40 39.65 32.19
N VAL A 166 -12.71 39.66 32.48
CA VAL A 166 -13.27 40.42 33.61
C VAL A 166 -12.74 39.88 34.94
N GLU A 167 -12.76 38.57 35.14
CA GLU A 167 -12.20 37.92 36.33
C GLU A 167 -10.70 38.21 36.51
N ARG A 168 -9.92 38.18 35.41
CA ARG A 168 -8.49 38.54 35.45
C ARG A 168 -8.28 39.99 35.87
N LYS A 169 -9.06 40.94 35.33
CA LYS A 169 -9.01 42.35 35.75
C LYS A 169 -9.39 42.53 37.22
N ALA A 170 -10.41 41.83 37.70
CA ALA A 170 -10.85 41.89 39.10
C ALA A 170 -9.77 41.36 40.06
N LYS A 171 -9.18 40.19 39.75
CA LYS A 171 -8.06 39.62 40.53
C LYS A 171 -6.84 40.53 40.54
N HIS A 172 -6.51 41.15 39.40
CA HIS A 172 -5.43 42.13 39.33
C HIS A 172 -5.69 43.34 40.23
N ARG A 173 -6.91 43.91 40.21
CA ARG A 173 -7.29 45.03 41.10
C ARG A 173 -7.18 44.66 42.58
N GLN A 174 -7.59 43.46 42.99
CA GLN A 174 -7.46 43.00 44.38
C GLN A 174 -6.00 42.84 44.79
N ARG A 175 -5.15 42.28 43.92
CA ARG A 175 -3.71 42.10 44.18
C ARG A 175 -2.98 43.44 44.36
N VAL A 176 -3.35 44.46 43.59
CA VAL A 176 -2.82 45.83 43.75
C VAL A 176 -3.23 46.44 45.10
N LYS A 177 -4.50 46.32 45.50
CA LYS A 177 -4.97 46.81 46.81
C LYS A 177 -4.32 46.09 47.99
N GLN A 178 -4.02 44.81 47.85
CA GLN A 178 -3.39 44.02 48.93
C GLN A 178 -1.89 44.35 49.10
N ARG A 179 -1.16 44.67 48.02
CA ARG A 179 0.25 45.10 48.09
C ARG A 179 0.44 46.45 48.80
N GLN A 180 -0.61 47.26 48.92
CA GLN A 180 -0.52 48.61 49.49
C GLN A 180 -0.77 48.66 51.01
N LYS A 181 -1.16 47.54 51.65
CA LYS A 181 -1.54 47.51 53.07
C LYS A 181 -0.40 47.17 54.05
N SER A 182 0.80 46.86 53.59
CA SER A 182 1.96 46.55 54.45
C SER A 182 3.03 47.65 54.38
N ARG A 183 2.66 48.88 54.72
CA ARG A 183 3.62 49.94 55.07
C ARG A 183 3.53 50.12 56.58
N GLY A 184 4.38 49.40 57.30
CA GLY A 184 4.40 49.38 58.76
C GLY A 184 4.55 50.78 59.35
N GLN A 185 3.77 51.05 60.39
CA GLN A 185 4.16 52.02 61.40
C GLN A 185 5.07 51.26 62.37
N GLU A 186 6.39 51.41 62.21
CA GLU A 186 7.33 51.25 63.32
C GLU A 186 7.31 52.55 64.11
N ARG A 187 6.82 52.48 65.35
CA ARG A 187 7.19 53.35 66.46
C ARG A 187 7.09 52.56 67.75
#